data_AF-A0A9W6UWP3-F1
#
_entry.id   AF-A0A9W6UWP3-F1
#
_cell.length_a   1.000
_cell.length_b   1.000
_cell.length_c   1.000
_cell.angle_alpha   90.00
_cell.angle_beta   90.00
_cell.angle_gamma   90.00
#
_symmetry.space_group_name_H-M   'P 1'
#
loop_
_entity.id
_entity.type
_entity.pdbx_description
1 polymer ?
#
loop_
_entity_poly.entity_id
_entity_poly.type
_entity_poly.pdbx_seq_one_letter_code
_entity_poly.pdbx_strand_id
1 'polypeptide(L)'
;MSLSYLPDSAHPRVAVDPAVPAEDRRALRENQDVLTPATSPVPGRLHVLLGGSVVRLIRKYHGRYIVAADLDPDAKILLCRAQEAIDTVLESEVNKAGLLDGIDNALTLPAEEWEIAQTLMTHSRMREEQRRLRASDLTPMEKSRFAPQREALRRSVAAVTERVEALEKYAASTAAADAVYRREQLRNLPPPDNSAEILELEQRNEAYEELLARTVAHELAAERIEELAEDASEIESALRHAADAARRVGDTSTP
;
A
#
# COMPACT_ATOMS: atom_id res chain seq x y z
N MET A 1 12.01 -8.70 -23.10
CA MET A 1 11.36 -7.60 -22.35
C MET A 1 12.35 -6.46 -22.25
N SER A 2 11.95 -5.27 -22.71
CA SER A 2 12.83 -4.11 -22.91
C SER A 2 13.07 -3.37 -21.60
N LEU A 3 14.33 -3.10 -21.27
CA LEU A 3 14.83 -2.39 -20.07
C LEU A 3 14.52 -0.88 -20.07
N SER A 4 13.43 -0.44 -20.70
CA SER A 4 13.21 0.97 -21.07
C SER A 4 12.12 1.69 -20.28
N TYR A 5 11.89 1.33 -19.02
CA TYR A 5 11.16 2.19 -18.09
C TYR A 5 11.42 1.77 -16.63
N LEU A 6 12.49 2.30 -16.04
CA LEU A 6 12.65 2.36 -14.59
C LEU A 6 12.89 3.83 -14.25
N PRO A 7 12.17 4.41 -13.27
CA PRO A 7 12.33 5.81 -12.92
C PRO A 7 13.77 6.08 -12.49
N ASP A 8 14.25 7.27 -12.84
CA ASP A 8 15.57 7.86 -12.54
C ASP A 8 15.84 8.04 -11.02
N SER A 9 15.11 7.32 -10.17
CA SER A 9 14.94 7.54 -8.73
C SER A 9 15.13 6.28 -7.88
N ALA A 10 15.31 5.10 -8.48
CA ALA A 10 15.57 3.87 -7.74
C ALA A 10 17.02 3.87 -7.22
N HIS A 11 17.21 4.54 -6.09
CA HIS A 11 18.46 4.48 -5.35
C HIS A 11 18.37 3.33 -4.35
N PRO A 12 19.17 2.27 -4.51
CA PRO A 12 19.15 1.17 -3.54
C PRO A 12 19.54 1.72 -2.18
N ARG A 13 18.86 1.25 -1.13
CA ARG A 13 19.30 1.53 0.24
C ARG A 13 20.70 0.97 0.43
N VAL A 14 21.45 1.52 1.38
CA VAL A 14 22.75 0.94 1.75
C VAL A 14 22.57 -0.53 2.16
N ALA A 15 23.29 -1.42 1.47
CA ALA A 15 23.41 -2.81 1.85
C ALA A 15 24.47 -2.91 2.96
N VAL A 16 24.15 -3.60 4.06
CA VAL A 16 25.04 -3.67 5.23
C VAL A 16 25.25 -5.13 5.58
N ASP A 17 26.49 -5.48 5.87
CA ASP A 17 26.88 -6.83 6.28
C ASP A 17 26.04 -7.28 7.50
N PRO A 18 25.36 -8.45 7.44
CA PRO A 18 24.50 -8.93 8.52
C PRO A 18 25.26 -9.20 9.83
N ALA A 19 26.58 -9.40 9.79
CA ALA A 19 27.42 -9.55 10.97
C ALA A 19 27.79 -8.21 11.64
N VAL A 20 27.35 -7.06 11.10
CA VAL A 20 27.35 -5.77 11.83
C VAL A 20 26.17 -5.78 12.81
N PRO A 21 26.31 -5.34 14.08
CA PRO A 21 25.22 -5.30 15.05
C PRO A 21 23.99 -4.55 14.55
N ALA A 22 22.78 -5.02 14.90
CA ALA A 22 21.53 -4.48 14.35
C ALA A 22 21.32 -2.97 14.59
N GLU A 23 21.71 -2.47 15.77
CA GLU A 23 21.68 -1.04 16.09
C GLU A 23 22.60 -0.23 15.17
N ASP A 24 23.81 -0.74 14.94
CA ASP A 24 24.79 -0.12 14.05
C ASP A 24 24.33 -0.18 12.58
N ARG A 25 23.69 -1.28 12.15
CA ARG A 25 23.09 -1.37 10.80
C ARG A 25 21.98 -0.34 10.60
N ARG A 26 21.11 -0.16 11.59
CA ARG A 26 20.07 0.87 11.57
C ARG A 26 20.68 2.27 11.45
N ALA A 27 21.67 2.57 12.28
CA ALA A 27 22.36 3.86 12.25
C ALA A 27 23.06 4.12 10.90
N LEU A 28 23.68 3.10 10.28
CA LEU A 28 24.26 3.21 8.94
C LEU A 28 23.18 3.51 7.88
N ARG A 29 22.03 2.83 7.93
CA ARG A 29 20.91 3.06 7.01
C ARG A 29 20.30 4.46 7.14
N GLU A 30 20.10 4.93 8.37
CA GLU A 30 19.59 6.29 8.65
C GLU A 30 20.53 7.39 8.17
N ASN A 31 21.84 7.11 8.11
CA ASN A 31 22.87 8.05 7.70
C ASN A 31 23.43 7.73 6.30
N GLN A 32 22.67 7.07 5.42
CA GLN A 32 23.17 6.59 4.14
C GLN A 32 23.75 7.71 3.23
N ASP A 33 23.21 8.93 3.33
CA ASP A 33 23.60 10.06 2.48
C ASP A 33 25.01 10.59 2.77
N VAL A 34 25.56 10.26 3.94
CA VAL A 34 26.87 10.71 4.40
C VAL A 34 27.92 9.59 4.42
N LEU A 35 27.52 8.39 4.01
CA LEU A 35 28.42 7.25 3.91
C LEU A 35 29.37 7.40 2.73
N THR A 36 30.66 7.10 2.95
CA THR A 36 31.66 7.10 1.89
C THR A 36 31.65 5.77 1.15
N PRO A 37 31.80 5.76 -0.19
CA PRO A 37 31.90 4.52 -0.96
C PRO A 37 32.97 3.58 -0.40
N ALA A 38 32.69 2.28 -0.34
CA ALA A 38 33.64 1.26 0.13
C ALA A 38 34.92 1.24 -0.72
N THR A 39 34.81 1.68 -1.96
CA THR A 39 35.92 1.85 -2.91
C THR A 39 36.79 3.08 -2.67
N SER A 40 36.34 4.02 -1.83
CA SER A 40 37.12 5.21 -1.46
C SER A 40 38.12 4.90 -0.34
N PRO A 41 39.24 5.63 -0.25
CA PRO A 41 40.13 5.51 0.90
C PRO A 41 39.36 5.83 2.19
N VAL A 42 39.65 5.08 3.26
CA VAL A 42 39.00 5.24 4.57
C VAL A 42 39.01 6.72 4.94
N PRO A 43 37.86 7.34 5.26
CA PRO A 43 37.81 8.77 5.54
C PRO A 43 38.78 9.11 6.67
N GLY A 44 39.81 9.90 6.33
CA GLY A 44 40.82 10.40 7.26
C GLY A 44 40.22 11.32 8.32
N ARG A 45 41.05 11.98 9.14
CA ARG A 45 40.61 12.88 10.24
C ARG A 45 39.74 14.08 9.82
N LEU A 46 39.49 14.28 8.53
CA LEU A 46 38.85 15.48 7.99
C LEU A 46 37.37 15.24 7.64
N HIS A 47 36.49 15.16 8.63
CA HIS A 47 35.06 15.48 8.45
C HIS A 47 34.61 16.30 9.65
N VAL A 48 34.56 17.63 9.44
CA VAL A 48 34.22 18.66 10.46
C VAL A 48 32.71 18.90 10.57
N LEU A 49 31.88 18.21 9.77
CA LEU A 49 30.43 18.47 9.67
C LEU A 49 29.54 17.28 10.05
N LEU A 50 30.11 16.10 10.30
CA LEU A 50 29.37 14.92 10.74
C LEU A 50 29.52 14.77 12.26
N GLY A 51 28.41 14.54 12.97
CA GLY A 51 28.44 14.26 14.40
C GLY A 51 29.48 13.19 14.72
N GLY A 52 30.25 13.37 15.80
CA GLY A 52 31.41 12.53 16.11
C GLY A 52 31.11 11.03 16.23
N SER A 53 29.85 10.64 16.44
CA SER A 53 29.39 9.25 16.45
C SER A 53 29.31 8.63 15.05
N VAL A 54 28.77 9.33 14.05
CA VAL A 54 28.58 8.82 12.69
C VAL A 54 29.92 8.59 12.00
N VAL A 55 30.87 9.50 12.15
CA VAL A 55 32.24 9.34 11.60
C VAL A 55 32.94 8.12 12.20
N ARG A 56 32.73 7.84 13.49
CA ARG A 56 33.28 6.62 14.12
C ARG A 56 32.66 5.37 13.53
N LEU A 57 31.34 5.39 13.28
CA LEU A 57 30.61 4.26 12.69
C LEU A 57 31.09 3.96 11.27
N ILE A 58 31.22 4.99 10.43
CA ILE A 58 31.76 4.91 9.07
C ILE A 58 33.16 4.29 9.07
N ARG A 59 34.06 4.77 9.93
CA ARG A 59 35.42 4.21 10.01
C ARG A 59 35.44 2.78 10.53
N LYS A 60 34.63 2.47 11.55
CA LYS A 60 34.56 1.14 12.16
C LYS A 60 34.07 0.08 11.18
N TYR A 61 33.11 0.43 10.35
CA TYR A 61 32.46 -0.50 9.42
C TYR A 61 32.78 -0.22 7.95
N HIS A 62 33.83 0.54 7.66
CA HIS A 62 34.28 0.78 6.29
C HIS A 62 34.55 -0.56 5.59
N GLY A 63 33.97 -0.77 4.41
CA GLY A 63 34.03 -2.04 3.68
C GLY A 63 33.04 -3.11 4.17
N ARG A 64 32.21 -2.82 5.18
CA ARG A 64 31.10 -3.67 5.66
C ARG A 64 29.72 -3.07 5.35
N TYR A 65 29.69 -2.11 4.44
CA TYR A 65 28.49 -1.56 3.85
C TYR A 65 28.79 -1.19 2.39
N ILE A 66 27.77 -1.19 1.53
CA ILE A 66 27.85 -0.86 0.11
C ILE A 66 26.80 0.20 -0.18
N VAL A 67 27.23 1.35 -0.68
CA VAL A 67 26.34 2.47 -1.03
C VAL A 67 26.05 2.49 -2.53
N ALA A 68 24.99 3.19 -2.92
CA ALA A 68 24.64 3.35 -4.34
C ALA A 68 25.81 3.92 -5.19
N ALA A 69 26.69 4.73 -4.61
CA ALA A 69 27.86 5.27 -5.30
C ALA A 69 28.94 4.22 -5.64
N ASP A 70 28.93 3.04 -5.01
CA ASP A 70 29.82 1.91 -5.36
C ASP A 70 29.30 1.11 -6.56
N LEU A 71 28.09 1.41 -7.04
CA LEU A 71 27.37 0.63 -8.06
C LEU A 71 27.20 1.43 -9.35
N ASP A 72 27.34 0.75 -10.49
CA ASP A 72 26.91 1.30 -11.76
C ASP A 72 25.37 1.25 -11.94
N PRO A 73 24.79 1.92 -12.95
CA PRO A 73 23.34 1.99 -13.10
C PRO A 73 22.62 0.64 -13.17
N ASP A 74 23.18 -0.35 -13.88
CA ASP A 74 22.56 -1.67 -14.02
C ASP A 74 22.57 -2.43 -12.68
N ALA A 75 23.68 -2.31 -11.95
CA ALA A 75 23.80 -2.88 -10.61
C ALA A 75 22.84 -2.24 -9.60
N LYS A 76 22.61 -0.92 -9.68
CA LYS A 76 21.64 -0.22 -8.80
C LYS A 76 20.23 -0.79 -8.98
N ILE A 77 19.81 -0.97 -10.22
CA ILE A 77 18.49 -1.52 -10.55
C ILE A 77 18.31 -2.92 -9.96
N LEU A 78 19.30 -3.81 -10.16
CA LEU A 78 19.22 -5.18 -9.64
C LEU A 78 19.19 -5.21 -8.11
N LEU A 79 19.96 -4.34 -7.45
CA LEU A 79 19.95 -4.28 -5.99
C LEU A 79 18.62 -3.75 -5.46
N CYS A 80 18.04 -2.70 -6.06
CA CYS A 80 16.70 -2.21 -5.70
C CYS A 80 15.66 -3.33 -5.78
N ARG A 81 15.63 -4.06 -6.90
CA ARG A 81 14.71 -5.18 -7.11
C ARG A 81 14.84 -6.27 -6.04
N ALA A 82 16.07 -6.65 -5.71
CA ALA A 82 16.34 -7.61 -4.65
C ALA A 82 15.85 -7.11 -3.28
N GLN A 83 16.12 -5.84 -2.98
CA GLN A 83 15.72 -5.18 -1.74
C GLN A 83 14.20 -5.10 -1.58
N GLU A 84 13.48 -4.69 -2.64
CA GLU A 84 12.02 -4.66 -2.67
C GLU A 84 11.39 -6.05 -2.47
N ALA A 85 11.96 -7.07 -3.13
CA ALA A 85 11.50 -8.45 -2.97
C ALA A 85 11.70 -8.95 -1.53
N ILE A 86 12.86 -8.67 -0.94
CA ILE A 86 13.18 -9.05 0.44
C ILE A 86 12.25 -8.33 1.43
N ASP A 87 12.03 -7.03 1.26
CA ASP A 87 11.13 -6.25 2.12
C ASP A 87 9.70 -6.80 2.04
N THR A 88 9.22 -7.10 0.84
CA THR A 88 7.89 -7.70 0.64
C THR A 88 7.70 -8.98 1.45
N VAL A 89 8.73 -9.83 1.54
CA VAL A 89 8.67 -11.06 2.33
C VAL A 89 8.73 -10.74 3.82
N LEU A 90 9.72 -9.98 4.26
CA LEU A 90 9.97 -9.70 5.67
C LEU A 90 8.82 -8.93 6.33
N GLU A 91 8.19 -8.02 5.58
CA GLU A 91 7.09 -7.17 6.05
C GLU A 91 5.71 -7.82 5.92
N SER A 92 5.60 -9.00 5.30
CA SER A 92 4.33 -9.72 5.18
C SER A 92 3.79 -10.17 6.55
N GLU A 93 2.47 -10.15 6.72
CA GLU A 93 1.80 -10.60 7.94
C GLU A 93 1.96 -12.10 8.12
N VAL A 94 1.98 -12.88 7.04
CA VAL A 94 2.28 -14.32 7.10
C VAL A 94 3.67 -14.63 7.66
N ASN A 95 4.68 -13.81 7.34
CA ASN A 95 6.01 -13.93 7.91
C ASN A 95 6.01 -13.52 9.39
N LYS A 96 5.39 -12.38 9.73
CA LYS A 96 5.28 -11.89 11.12
C LYS A 96 4.49 -12.85 12.02
N ALA A 97 3.49 -13.53 11.48
CA ALA A 97 2.69 -14.53 12.18
C ALA A 97 3.41 -15.87 12.34
N GLY A 98 4.64 -16.01 11.81
CA GLY A 98 5.42 -17.25 11.88
C GLY A 98 4.86 -18.41 11.05
N LEU A 99 4.05 -18.11 10.03
CA LEU A 99 3.50 -19.11 9.10
C LEU A 99 4.50 -19.48 8.00
N LEU A 100 5.46 -18.61 7.76
CA LEU A 100 6.70 -18.92 7.05
C LEU A 100 7.78 -19.24 8.08
N ASP A 101 8.88 -19.86 7.64
CA ASP A 101 10.06 -20.03 8.50
C ASP A 101 10.71 -18.66 8.75
N GLY A 102 10.12 -17.90 9.67
CA GLY A 102 10.47 -16.50 9.92
C GLY A 102 11.87 -16.34 10.51
N ILE A 103 12.39 -17.36 11.21
CA ILE A 103 13.75 -17.36 11.73
C ILE A 103 14.73 -17.54 10.57
N ASP A 104 14.48 -18.48 9.66
CA ASP A 104 15.30 -18.65 8.46
C ASP A 104 15.25 -17.39 7.59
N ASN A 105 14.06 -16.83 7.35
CA ASN A 105 13.91 -15.60 6.56
C ASN A 105 14.65 -14.39 7.16
N ALA A 106 14.56 -14.18 8.48
CA ALA A 106 15.19 -13.03 9.14
C ALA A 106 16.73 -13.10 9.15
N LEU A 107 17.31 -14.29 8.96
CA LEU A 107 18.77 -14.50 8.92
C LEU A 107 19.27 -14.63 7.48
N THR A 108 18.59 -15.44 6.68
CA THR A 108 18.97 -15.80 5.32
C THR A 108 18.76 -14.62 4.37
N LEU A 109 17.62 -13.94 4.37
CA LEU A 109 17.36 -12.86 3.40
C LEU A 109 18.33 -11.66 3.54
N PRO A 110 18.68 -11.19 4.76
CA PRO A 110 19.73 -10.16 4.88
C PRO A 110 21.12 -10.62 4.42
N ALA A 111 21.45 -11.90 4.59
CA ALA A 111 22.70 -12.46 4.06
C ALA A 111 22.68 -12.53 2.53
N GLU A 112 21.54 -12.92 1.94
CA GLU A 112 21.32 -12.90 0.49
C GLU A 112 21.45 -11.50 -0.10
N GLU A 113 20.85 -10.47 0.54
CA GLU A 113 20.98 -9.06 0.13
C GLU A 113 22.46 -8.65 0.08
N TRP A 114 23.22 -9.00 1.13
CA TRP A 114 24.64 -8.66 1.24
C TRP A 114 25.51 -9.35 0.18
N GLU A 115 25.31 -10.64 -0.05
CA GLU A 115 26.04 -11.39 -1.09
C GLU A 115 25.75 -10.87 -2.50
N ILE A 116 24.48 -10.54 -2.78
CA ILE A 116 24.09 -9.90 -4.04
C ILE A 116 24.78 -8.55 -4.19
N ALA A 117 24.73 -7.70 -3.16
CA ALA A 117 25.36 -6.37 -3.19
C ALA A 117 26.88 -6.44 -3.43
N GLN A 118 27.59 -7.34 -2.74
CA GLN A 118 29.03 -7.55 -2.93
C GLN A 118 29.37 -7.99 -4.36
N THR A 119 28.55 -8.90 -4.92
CA THR A 119 28.74 -9.39 -6.28
C THR A 119 28.50 -8.28 -7.30
N LEU A 120 27.45 -7.47 -7.11
CA LEU A 120 27.11 -6.33 -7.97
C LEU A 120 28.16 -5.20 -7.91
N MET A 121 28.73 -4.93 -6.73
CA MET A 121 29.87 -4.02 -6.57
C MET A 121 31.08 -4.54 -7.37
N THR A 122 31.36 -5.84 -7.27
CA THR A 122 32.46 -6.48 -8.03
C THR A 122 32.23 -6.37 -9.53
N HIS A 123 31.00 -6.61 -10.01
CA HIS A 123 30.64 -6.44 -11.42
C HIS A 123 30.81 -4.99 -11.87
N SER A 124 30.40 -4.03 -11.04
CA SER A 124 30.53 -2.60 -11.36
C SER A 124 31.97 -2.20 -11.56
N ARG A 125 32.86 -2.66 -10.67
CA ARG A 125 34.31 -2.44 -10.81
C ARG A 125 34.88 -3.12 -12.06
N MET A 126 34.49 -4.36 -12.34
CA MET A 126 34.97 -5.09 -13.53
C MET A 126 34.49 -4.45 -14.84
N ARG A 127 33.25 -3.94 -14.88
CA ARG A 127 32.73 -3.20 -16.05
C ARG A 127 33.49 -1.89 -16.26
N GLU A 128 33.79 -1.17 -15.19
CA GLU A 128 34.61 0.04 -15.27
C GLU A 128 36.03 -0.25 -15.79
N GLU A 129 36.68 -1.31 -15.29
CA GLU A 129 37.97 -1.76 -15.79
C GLU A 129 37.90 -2.12 -17.29
N GLN A 130 36.87 -2.86 -17.70
CA GLN A 130 36.66 -3.19 -19.11
C GLN A 130 36.42 -1.95 -19.98
N ARG A 131 35.73 -0.92 -19.47
CA ARG A 131 35.57 0.36 -20.18
C ARG A 131 36.92 1.04 -20.40
N ARG A 132 37.77 1.09 -19.37
CA ARG A 132 39.13 1.65 -19.46
C ARG A 132 40.01 0.87 -20.44
N LEU A 133 39.97 -0.46 -20.39
CA LEU A 133 40.70 -1.31 -21.33
C LEU A 133 40.24 -1.10 -22.77
N ARG A 134 38.94 -0.91 -23.01
CA ARG A 134 38.40 -0.60 -24.35
C ARG A 134 38.90 0.75 -24.86
N ALA A 135 38.99 1.75 -23.98
CA ALA A 135 39.46 3.09 -24.28
C ALA A 135 41.00 3.19 -24.41
N SER A 136 41.75 2.19 -23.96
CA SER A 136 43.21 2.17 -24.07
C SER A 136 43.72 1.99 -25.51
N ASP A 137 44.97 2.38 -25.75
CA ASP A 137 45.66 2.30 -27.05
C ASP A 137 46.06 0.86 -27.46
N LEU A 138 45.59 -0.15 -26.73
CA LEU A 138 45.84 -1.56 -27.06
C LEU A 138 45.27 -1.92 -28.44
N THR A 139 46.00 -2.78 -29.15
CA THR A 139 45.58 -3.32 -30.44
C THR A 139 44.34 -4.21 -30.29
N PRO A 140 43.56 -4.42 -31.37
CA PRO A 140 42.44 -5.36 -31.34
C PRO A 140 42.83 -6.79 -30.92
N MET A 141 44.04 -7.23 -31.29
CA MET A 141 44.59 -8.53 -30.91
C MET A 141 44.86 -8.61 -29.39
N GLU A 142 45.34 -7.54 -28.78
CA GLU A 142 45.55 -7.50 -27.32
C GLU A 142 44.21 -7.42 -26.57
N LYS A 143 43.24 -6.65 -27.09
CA LYS A 143 41.88 -6.58 -26.54
C LYS A 143 41.11 -7.91 -26.64
N SER A 144 41.43 -8.76 -27.62
CA SER A 144 40.79 -10.07 -27.79
C SER A 144 41.18 -11.07 -26.69
N ARG A 145 42.38 -10.93 -26.09
CA ARG A 145 42.85 -11.76 -24.96
C ARG A 145 41.93 -11.66 -23.74
N PHE A 146 41.17 -10.57 -23.61
CA PHE A 146 40.21 -10.36 -22.53
C PHE A 146 38.81 -10.97 -22.79
N ALA A 147 38.62 -11.70 -23.90
CA ALA A 147 37.33 -12.33 -24.21
C ALA A 147 36.83 -13.31 -23.13
N PRO A 148 37.66 -14.19 -22.56
CA PRO A 148 37.23 -15.09 -21.49
C PRO A 148 36.73 -14.35 -20.25
N GLN A 149 37.38 -13.26 -19.86
CA GLN A 149 37.00 -12.45 -18.69
C GLN A 149 35.65 -11.75 -18.93
N ARG A 150 35.38 -11.28 -20.16
CA ARG A 150 34.07 -10.71 -20.51
C ARG A 150 32.96 -11.75 -20.44
N GLU A 151 33.22 -12.96 -20.93
CA GLU A 151 32.24 -14.04 -20.89
C GLU A 151 31.99 -14.51 -19.44
N ALA A 152 33.04 -14.62 -18.62
CA ALA A 152 32.91 -14.93 -17.20
C ALA A 152 32.06 -13.89 -16.47
N LEU A 153 32.30 -12.60 -16.70
CA LEU A 153 31.49 -11.52 -16.15
C LEU A 153 30.03 -11.62 -16.61
N ARG A 154 29.79 -11.85 -17.90
CA ARG A 154 28.44 -12.00 -18.47
C ARG A 154 27.67 -13.14 -17.81
N ARG A 155 28.31 -14.31 -17.62
CA ARG A 155 27.70 -15.45 -16.93
C ARG A 155 27.40 -15.16 -15.47
N SER A 156 28.32 -14.48 -14.78
CA SER A 156 28.11 -14.08 -13.39
C SER A 156 26.96 -13.09 -13.23
N VAL A 157 26.84 -12.11 -14.15
CA VAL A 157 25.68 -11.19 -14.19
C VAL A 157 24.38 -11.97 -14.39
N ALA A 158 24.34 -12.90 -15.34
CA ALA A 158 23.14 -13.71 -15.59
C ALA A 158 22.72 -14.53 -14.35
N ALA A 159 23.68 -15.15 -13.65
CA ALA A 159 23.41 -15.92 -12.44
C ALA A 159 22.86 -15.05 -11.30
N VAL A 160 23.40 -13.84 -11.11
CA VAL A 160 22.86 -12.90 -10.11
C VAL A 160 21.46 -12.44 -10.49
N THR A 161 21.20 -12.14 -11.76
CA THR A 161 19.86 -11.80 -12.24
C THR A 161 18.86 -12.92 -11.96
N GLU A 162 19.21 -14.18 -12.25
CA GLU A 162 18.36 -15.34 -11.96
C GLU A 162 18.07 -15.47 -10.46
N ARG A 163 19.07 -15.22 -9.60
CA ARG A 163 18.88 -15.19 -8.14
C ARG A 163 17.91 -14.10 -7.70
N VAL A 164 17.99 -12.90 -8.28
CA VAL A 164 17.04 -11.81 -8.00
C VAL A 164 15.63 -12.16 -8.48
N GLU A 165 15.48 -12.75 -9.66
CA GLU A 165 14.18 -13.22 -10.17
C GLU A 165 13.56 -14.30 -9.29
N ALA A 166 14.39 -15.18 -8.70
CA ALA A 166 13.93 -16.15 -7.71
C ALA A 166 13.40 -15.48 -6.43
N LEU A 167 14.09 -14.45 -5.92
CA LEU A 167 13.61 -13.65 -4.79
C LEU A 167 12.28 -12.96 -5.09
N GLU A 168 12.15 -12.36 -6.28
CA GLU A 168 10.90 -11.72 -6.72
C GLU A 168 9.74 -12.72 -6.81
N LYS A 169 10.00 -13.93 -7.32
CA LYS A 169 8.99 -15.00 -7.37
C LYS A 169 8.58 -15.45 -5.96
N TYR A 170 9.53 -15.51 -5.03
CA TYR A 170 9.24 -15.81 -3.63
C TYR A 170 8.41 -14.71 -2.96
N ALA A 171 8.76 -13.45 -3.20
CA ALA A 171 8.00 -12.28 -2.75
C ALA A 171 6.57 -12.28 -3.29
N ALA A 172 6.38 -12.56 -4.58
CA ALA A 172 5.06 -12.64 -5.20
C ALA A 172 4.19 -13.75 -4.58
N SER A 173 4.80 -14.91 -4.30
CA SER A 173 4.12 -16.04 -3.65
C SER A 173 3.75 -15.71 -2.20
N THR A 174 4.64 -15.01 -1.49
CA THR A 174 4.40 -14.53 -0.13
C THR A 174 3.28 -13.48 -0.08
N ALA A 175 3.25 -12.53 -1.01
CA ALA A 175 2.19 -11.53 -1.11
C ALA A 175 0.82 -12.18 -1.42
N ALA A 176 0.79 -13.23 -2.25
CA ALA A 176 -0.43 -14.00 -2.50
C ALA A 176 -0.93 -14.72 -1.24
N ALA A 177 -0.03 -15.34 -0.48
CA ALA A 177 -0.35 -15.97 0.80
C ALA A 177 -0.84 -14.93 1.82
N ASP A 178 -0.20 -13.76 1.87
CA ASP A 178 -0.56 -12.64 2.73
C ASP A 178 -1.98 -12.12 2.47
N ALA A 179 -2.36 -12.01 1.20
CA ALA A 179 -3.71 -11.61 0.80
C ALA A 179 -4.79 -12.61 1.26
N VAL A 180 -4.48 -13.92 1.20
CA VAL A 180 -5.37 -14.97 1.74
C VAL A 180 -5.45 -14.85 3.25
N TYR A 181 -4.31 -14.75 3.93
CA TYR A 181 -4.24 -14.65 5.39
C TYR A 181 -5.03 -13.44 5.94
N ARG A 182 -4.88 -12.26 5.32
CA ARG A 182 -5.65 -11.07 5.71
C ARG A 182 -7.16 -11.25 5.52
N ARG A 183 -7.59 -11.93 4.45
CA ARG A 183 -9.01 -12.23 4.22
C ARG A 183 -9.57 -13.16 5.30
N GLU A 184 -8.81 -14.17 5.69
CA GLU A 184 -9.17 -15.11 6.75
C GLU A 184 -9.28 -14.40 8.11
N GLN A 185 -8.33 -13.50 8.42
CA GLN A 185 -8.40 -12.69 9.64
C GLN A 185 -9.64 -11.80 9.68
N LEU A 186 -9.96 -11.11 8.59
CA LEU A 186 -11.15 -10.25 8.50
C LEU A 186 -12.45 -11.06 8.67
N ARG A 187 -12.51 -12.30 8.18
CA ARG A 187 -13.68 -13.17 8.35
C ARG A 187 -13.86 -13.63 9.81
N ASN A 188 -12.76 -13.74 10.55
CA ASN A 188 -12.78 -14.18 11.94
C ASN A 188 -12.96 -13.03 12.94
N LEU A 189 -12.99 -11.77 12.46
CA LEU A 189 -13.26 -10.61 13.29
C LEU A 189 -14.76 -10.58 13.63
N PRO A 190 -15.16 -10.37 14.91
CA PRO A 190 -16.56 -10.11 15.23
C PRO A 190 -17.06 -8.92 14.42
N PRO A 191 -18.34 -8.93 13.97
CA PRO A 191 -18.91 -7.79 13.26
C PRO A 191 -18.73 -6.53 14.11
N PRO A 192 -18.46 -5.37 13.48
CA PRO A 192 -18.33 -4.12 14.22
C PRO A 192 -19.60 -3.87 15.05
N ASP A 193 -19.44 -3.28 16.23
CA ASP A 193 -20.54 -2.98 17.15
C ASP A 193 -21.36 -1.81 16.60
N ASN A 194 -22.26 -2.14 15.67
CA ASN A 194 -23.16 -1.20 15.00
C ASN A 194 -24.52 -1.15 15.70
N SER A 195 -24.59 -1.65 16.94
CA SER A 195 -25.84 -1.78 17.69
C SER A 195 -26.58 -0.44 17.83
N ALA A 196 -25.85 0.66 18.02
CA ALA A 196 -26.41 2.01 18.08
C ALA A 196 -27.03 2.48 16.76
N GLU A 197 -26.37 2.26 15.62
CA GLU A 197 -26.91 2.62 14.30
C GLU A 197 -28.15 1.79 13.94
N ILE A 198 -28.14 0.51 14.30
CA ILE A 198 -29.29 -0.39 14.10
C ILE A 198 -30.48 0.10 14.92
N LEU A 199 -30.27 0.43 16.20
CA LEU A 199 -31.32 0.98 17.07
C LEU A 199 -31.88 2.30 16.56
N GLU A 200 -31.03 3.19 16.03
CA GLU A 200 -31.50 4.45 15.45
C GLU A 200 -32.34 4.23 14.18
N LEU A 201 -31.96 3.26 13.34
CA LEU A 201 -32.74 2.88 12.17
C LEU A 201 -34.09 2.25 12.55
N GLU A 202 -34.12 1.41 13.57
CA GLU A 202 -35.35 0.81 14.10
C GLU A 202 -36.30 1.89 14.64
N GLN A 203 -35.80 2.83 15.45
CA GLN A 203 -36.60 3.96 15.95
C GLN A 203 -37.14 4.84 14.81
N ARG A 204 -36.36 5.06 13.75
CA ARG A 204 -36.83 5.79 12.57
C ARG A 204 -37.93 5.04 11.84
N ASN A 205 -37.84 3.71 11.74
CA ASN A 205 -38.89 2.90 11.13
C ASN A 205 -40.18 2.94 11.94
N GLU A 206 -40.11 2.83 13.27
CA GLU A 206 -41.29 2.99 14.14
C GLU A 206 -41.97 4.35 13.93
N ALA A 207 -41.19 5.43 13.81
CA ALA A 207 -41.72 6.76 13.53
C ALA A 207 -42.41 6.85 12.14
N TYR A 208 -41.91 6.13 11.14
CA TYR A 208 -42.57 6.04 9.83
C TYR A 208 -43.86 5.23 9.89
N GLU A 209 -43.90 4.13 10.64
CA GLU A 209 -45.10 3.33 10.84
C GLU A 209 -46.19 4.14 11.57
N GLU A 210 -45.83 4.91 12.61
CA GLU A 210 -46.77 5.78 13.31
C GLU A 210 -47.32 6.90 12.40
N LEU A 211 -46.46 7.49 11.56
CA LEU A 211 -46.89 8.48 10.58
C LEU A 211 -47.90 7.90 9.58
N LEU A 212 -47.67 6.68 9.08
CA LEU A 212 -48.59 5.99 8.19
C LEU A 212 -49.92 5.70 8.89
N ALA A 213 -49.89 5.19 10.12
CA ALA A 213 -51.10 4.93 10.90
C ALA A 213 -51.93 6.20 11.13
N ARG A 214 -51.27 7.32 11.46
CA ARG A 214 -51.94 8.61 11.65
C ARG A 214 -52.52 9.16 10.34
N THR A 215 -51.85 8.95 9.22
CA THR A 215 -52.33 9.38 7.90
C THR A 215 -53.60 8.61 7.51
N VAL A 216 -53.60 7.29 7.69
CA VAL A 216 -54.80 6.46 7.47
C VAL A 216 -55.96 6.90 8.38
N ALA A 217 -55.67 7.24 9.64
CA ALA A 217 -56.69 7.77 10.54
C ALA A 217 -57.25 9.13 10.08
N HIS A 218 -56.41 10.00 9.50
CA HIS A 218 -56.86 11.27 8.93
C HIS A 218 -57.74 11.07 7.69
N GLU A 219 -57.42 10.12 6.83
CA GLU A 219 -58.22 9.77 5.65
C GLU A 219 -59.63 9.28 6.07
N LEU A 220 -59.71 8.35 7.03
CA LEU A 220 -60.98 7.88 7.60
C LEU A 220 -61.79 9.01 8.26
N ALA A 221 -61.12 9.94 8.94
CA ALA A 221 -61.79 11.09 9.54
C ALA A 221 -62.35 12.07 8.49
N ALA A 222 -61.65 12.24 7.37
CA ALA A 222 -62.13 13.06 6.26
C ALA A 222 -63.41 12.46 5.63
N GLU A 223 -63.41 11.14 5.37
CA GLU A 223 -64.60 10.42 4.90
C GLU A 223 -65.80 10.63 5.83
N ARG A 224 -65.58 10.54 7.15
CA ARG A 224 -66.65 10.78 8.14
C ARG A 224 -67.15 12.23 8.16
N ILE A 225 -66.28 13.21 7.92
CA ILE A 225 -66.67 14.62 7.85
C ILE A 225 -67.50 14.88 6.58
N GLU A 226 -67.13 14.26 5.46
CA GLU A 226 -67.91 14.33 4.22
C GLU A 226 -69.33 13.78 4.42
N GLU A 227 -69.46 12.62 5.06
CA GLU A 227 -70.76 12.04 5.41
C GLU A 227 -71.60 12.98 6.29
N LEU A 228 -70.99 13.58 7.33
CA LEU A 228 -71.68 14.57 8.19
C LEU A 228 -72.08 15.84 7.43
N ALA A 229 -71.32 16.24 6.41
CA ALA A 229 -71.64 17.39 5.58
C ALA A 229 -72.79 17.08 4.61
N GLU A 230 -72.85 15.87 4.07
CA GLU A 230 -73.98 15.36 3.29
C GLU A 230 -75.26 15.34 4.14
N ASP A 231 -75.21 14.74 5.34
CA ASP A 231 -76.32 14.73 6.31
C ASP A 231 -76.83 16.15 6.60
N ALA A 232 -75.92 17.10 6.84
CA ALA A 232 -76.28 18.48 7.11
C ALA A 232 -76.94 19.17 5.90
N SER A 233 -76.48 18.88 4.68
CA SER A 233 -77.05 19.40 3.43
C SER A 233 -78.46 18.86 3.17
N GLU A 234 -78.69 17.58 3.49
CA GLU A 234 -80.02 16.96 3.40
C GLU A 234 -81.01 17.62 4.39
N ILE A 235 -80.58 17.82 5.64
CA ILE A 235 -81.38 18.51 6.66
C ILE A 235 -81.68 19.95 6.23
N GLU A 236 -80.68 20.68 5.74
CA GLU A 236 -80.87 22.05 5.24
C GLU A 236 -81.88 22.10 4.09
N SER A 237 -81.75 21.17 3.14
CA SER A 237 -82.66 21.06 1.99
C SER A 237 -84.09 20.77 2.45
N ALA A 238 -84.29 19.83 3.39
CA ALA A 238 -85.60 19.52 3.95
C ALA A 238 -86.24 20.74 4.65
N LEU A 239 -85.46 21.49 5.43
CA LEU A 239 -85.91 22.71 6.09
C LEU A 239 -86.30 23.81 5.08
N ARG A 240 -85.51 24.02 4.01
CA ARG A 240 -85.87 24.97 2.95
C ARG A 240 -87.18 24.57 2.24
N HIS A 241 -87.34 23.29 1.91
CA HIS A 241 -88.58 22.79 1.29
C HIS A 241 -89.80 23.00 2.20
N ALA A 242 -89.65 22.76 3.51
CA ALA A 242 -90.71 23.02 4.49
C ALA A 242 -91.07 24.51 4.58
N ALA A 243 -90.06 25.40 4.58
CA ALA A 243 -90.27 26.85 4.59
C ALA A 243 -90.94 27.36 3.31
N ASP A 244 -90.58 26.83 2.14
CA ASP A 244 -91.22 27.19 0.87
C ASP A 244 -92.66 26.69 0.78
N ALA A 245 -92.95 25.49 1.29
CA ALA A 245 -94.31 24.99 1.40
C ALA A 245 -95.16 25.90 2.31
N ALA A 246 -94.64 26.33 3.46
CA ALA A 246 -95.30 27.27 4.35
C ALA A 246 -95.56 28.65 3.69
N ARG A 247 -94.59 29.17 2.92
CA ARG A 247 -94.75 30.43 2.16
C ARG A 247 -95.86 30.34 1.11
N ARG A 248 -95.96 29.23 0.37
CA ARG A 248 -97.02 29.01 -0.64
C ARG A 248 -98.42 28.95 -0.01
N VAL A 249 -98.55 28.40 1.19
CA VAL A 249 -99.83 28.37 1.94
C VAL A 249 -100.19 29.76 2.48
N GLY A 250 -99.19 30.57 2.86
CA GLY A 250 -99.36 31.98 3.25
C GLY A 250 -99.82 32.90 2.11
N ASP A 251 -99.27 32.73 0.90
CA ASP A 251 -99.61 33.56 -0.27
C ASP A 251 -101.03 33.28 -0.82
N THR A 252 -101.60 32.10 -0.55
CA THR A 252 -103.02 31.81 -0.83
C THR A 252 -103.99 32.41 0.19
N SER A 253 -103.48 33.13 1.19
CA SER A 253 -104.24 33.75 2.28
C SER A 253 -104.03 35.27 2.34
N THR A 254 -104.17 35.99 1.23
CA THR A 254 -104.50 37.42 1.27
C THR A 254 -105.41 37.79 0.10
N PRO A 255 -106.66 38.26 0.35
CA PRO A 255 -107.62 38.67 -0.69
C PRO A 255 -107.29 40.04 -1.31
#